data_AF-A0A0F8Y1B6-F1
#
_entry.id   AF-A0A0F8Y1B6-F1
#
_cell.length_a   1.000
_cell.length_b   1.000
_cell.length_c   1.000
_cell.angle_alpha   90.00
_cell.angle_beta   90.00
_cell.angle_gamma   90.00
#
_symmetry.space_group_name_H-M   'P 1'
#
loop_
_entity.id
_entity.type
_entity.pdbx_description
1 polymer ?
#
loop_
_entity_poly.entity_id
_entity_poly.type
_entity_poly.pdbx_seq_one_letter_code
_entity_poly.pdbx_strand_id
1 'polypeptide(L)' 'MPKIIEWKGYRFFFFSNEGDPLEHIHVHVKKGENVAKYWVIPEVY' A
#
# COMPACT_ATOMS: atom_id res chain seq x y z
N MET A 1 10.44 -5.26 -4.17
CA MET A 1 9.08 -4.70 -4.02
C MET A 1 8.54 -4.40 -5.41
N PRO A 2 7.46 -5.07 -5.85
CA PRO A 2 6.81 -4.75 -7.11
C PRO A 2 6.20 -3.34 -7.00
N LYS A 3 6.58 -2.46 -7.93
CA LYS A 3 6.04 -1.11 -8.03
C LYS A 3 4.83 -1.15 -8.96
N ILE A 4 3.69 -0.63 -8.51
CA ILE A 4 2.44 -0.54 -9.29
C ILE A 4 2.56 0.64 -10.26
N ILE A 5 2.78 1.84 -9.69
CA ILE A 5 2.86 3.10 -10.43
C ILE A 5 3.73 4.11 -9.66
N GLU A 6 4.33 5.05 -10.38
CA GLU A 6 5.00 6.22 -9.81
C GLU A 6 4.37 7.49 -10.38
N TRP A 7 3.97 8.42 -9.52
CA TRP A 7 3.34 9.67 -9.94
C TRP A 7 3.80 10.82 -9.05
N LYS A 8 4.36 11.89 -9.64
CA LYS A 8 4.85 13.09 -8.93
C LYS A 8 5.77 12.77 -7.73
N GLY A 9 6.62 11.75 -7.87
CA GLY A 9 7.54 11.31 -6.83
C GLY A 9 6.91 10.45 -5.72
N TYR A 10 5.62 10.10 -5.84
CA TYR A 10 4.96 9.11 -5.00
C TYR A 10 5.06 7.73 -5.65
N ARG A 11 5.50 6.73 -4.87
CA ARG A 11 5.61 5.32 -5.31
C ARG A 11 4.51 4.50 -4.67
N PHE A 12 3.74 3.79 -5.49
CA PHE A 12 2.67 2.90 -5.05
C PHE A 12 3.12 1.44 -5.18
N PHE A 13 2.94 0.64 -4.14
CA PHE A 13 3.43 -0.74 -4.07
C PHE A 13 2.68 -1.58 -3.02
N PHE A 14 2.94 -2.90 -3.03
CA PHE A 14 2.50 -3.83 -1.99
C PHE A 14 3.70 -4.49 -1.34
N PHE A 15 3.59 -4.83 -0.06
CA PHE A 15 4.45 -5.83 0.56
C PHE A 15 3.86 -7.23 0.35
N SER A 16 4.73 -8.22 0.16
CA SER A 16 4.32 -9.62 0.08
C SER A 16 4.05 -10.16 1.48
N ASN A 17 2.88 -10.79 1.68
CA ASN A 17 2.48 -11.43 2.93
C ASN A 17 2.60 -10.50 4.16
N GLU A 18 2.08 -9.29 4.05
CA GLU A 18 2.14 -8.31 5.14
C GLU A 18 1.10 -8.62 6.23
N GLY A 19 1.58 -8.76 7.46
CA GLY A 19 0.78 -9.08 8.65
C GLY A 19 0.77 -10.57 9.01
N ASP A 20 0.40 -10.84 10.26
CA ASP A 20 0.03 -12.17 10.76
C ASP A 20 -1.05 -12.01 11.86
N PRO A 21 -2.35 -12.22 11.55
CA PRO A 21 -2.90 -12.67 10.27
C PRO A 21 -2.71 -11.64 9.14
N LEU A 22 -2.80 -12.10 7.88
CA LEU A 22 -2.65 -11.24 6.70
C LEU A 22 -3.59 -10.03 6.76
N GLU A 23 -3.03 -8.86 6.48
CA GLU A 23 -3.79 -7.62 6.46
C GLU A 23 -4.77 -7.57 5.26
N HIS A 24 -5.85 -6.80 5.41
CA HIS A 24 -6.83 -6.57 4.35
C HIS A 24 -6.21 -5.81 3.17
N ILE A 25 -6.89 -5.78 2.02
CA ILE A 25 -6.42 -5.08 0.82
C ILE A 25 -6.14 -3.59 1.10
N HIS A 26 -4.89 -3.18 0.84
CA HIS A 26 -4.44 -1.81 0.93
C HIS A 26 -3.22 -1.59 0.05
N VAL A 27 -2.97 -0.34 -0.34
CA VAL A 27 -1.80 0.06 -1.13
C VAL A 27 -0.86 0.88 -0.26
N HIS A 28 0.44 0.63 -0.36
CA HIS A 28 1.46 1.49 0.24
C HIS A 28 1.81 2.64 -0.69
N VAL A 29 1.97 3.83 -0.12
CA VAL A 29 2.42 5.03 -0.81
C VAL A 29 3.68 5.54 -0.13
N LYS A 30 4.78 5.65 -0.87
CA LYS A 30 6.07 6.17 -0.37
C LYS A 30 6.46 7.47 -1.05
N LYS A 31 6.97 8.44 -0.28
CA LYS A 31 7.64 9.65 -0.76
C LYS A 31 8.80 10.04 0.16
N GLY A 32 10.02 10.00 -0.37
CA GLY A 32 11.23 10.13 0.45
C GLY A 32 11.31 8.97 1.44
N GLU A 33 11.42 9.30 2.73
CA GLU A 33 11.43 8.34 3.84
C GLU A 33 10.02 8.04 4.39
N ASN A 34 9.02 8.83 4.00
CA ASN A 34 7.66 8.67 4.49
C ASN A 34 6.93 7.54 3.75
N VAL A 35 6.20 6.72 4.51
CA VAL A 35 5.35 5.63 3.99
C VAL A 35 3.97 5.74 4.63
N ALA A 36 2.92 5.62 3.83
CA ALA A 36 1.53 5.59 4.26
C ALA A 36 0.81 4.38 3.70
N LYS A 37 -0.21 3.89 4.41
CA LYS A 37 -1.15 2.86 3.95
C LYS A 37 -2.46 3.52 3.51
N TYR A 38 -2.94 3.20 2.31
CA TYR A 38 -4.28 3.56 1.85
C TYR A 38 -5.14 2.30 1.79
N TRP A 39 -6.13 2.21 2.68
CA TRP A 39 -7.10 1.13 2.71
C TRP A 39 -8.14 1.38 1.64
N VAL A 40 -8.31 0.44 0.71
CA VAL A 40 -9.28 0.58 -0.40
C VAL A 40 -10.73 0.41 0.10
N ILE A 41 -10.91 0.06 1.39
CA ILE A 41 -12.16 -0.30 2.05
C ILE A 41 -12.62 -1.71 1.61
N PRO A 42 -12.94 -2.64 2.52
CA PRO A 42 -14.04 -3.54 2.30
C PRO A 42 -15.33 -2.75 2.57
N GLU A 43 -16.20 -2.55 1.59
CA GLU A 43 -17.55 -2.05 1.87
C GLU A 43 -18.15 -2.93 2.97
N VAL A 44 -18.32 -2.39 4.17
CA VAL A 44 -19.02 -3.07 5.25
C VAL A 44 -20.50 -2.70 5.06
N TYR A 45 -21.25 -3.58 4.41
CA TYR A 45 -22.72 -3.53 4.40
C TYR A 45 -23.27 -4.00 5.74
#